data_AF-A0A138ZYW0-F1
#
_entry.id   AF-A0A138ZYW0-F1
#
_cell.length_a   1.000
_cell.length_b   1.000
_cell.length_c   1.000
_cell.angle_alpha   90.00
_cell.angle_beta   90.00
_cell.angle_gamma   90.00
#
_symmetry.space_group_name_H-M   'P 1'
#
loop_
_entity.id
_entity.type
_entity.pdbx_description
1 polymer ?
#
loop_
_entity_poly.entity_id
_entity_poly.type
_entity_poly.pdbx_seq_one_letter_code
_entity_poly.pdbx_strand_id
1 'polypeptide(L)'
;MYPVEEISAATGIGTGNLALLSYLLLAYPIAIVYRILFFSTSLGPDVRNFFVVVTGLLAAYWFHQGDWMEFVHPFATTIGTWTLLKVVELTGLPRSVGGSLGWIFNIGYLFAGYYYFASDEYYINWLMPQCVLCLRLIGLAMDFQDGGSKMKETSAKKGTSVVTESDHPLEKLPSLLRTIGFTYYFGGWLIGPQFPYVRYSRWLDGTLYTVAADPKKTDGDPQKTGKSISSMPPGSLAQALYSFLLGVAYLAVCQVVAGYFPTSYMTTKEFAALPFMRKFGYAWVAGKFALEKYLGVWILTEGPNAITGIAFDGVDPKTGRGYWSGLRNIDPLKFEFPWSLQQIVESFNINTNNWSKIYVYKRLRFLGSKDLSGIATVMFLAAWHGFHIGYFVTFALEWFDMEAERKIRKRLGEGVRVYESLSKSTSFGGRLLFGAYRVLCFFLATSALYFGAVSFDLLQWNSIVAALGALLWWSPIADAAVFVLDLLLSVLRIRLPTEKKKVQKIGENGNGVAGAEHSKEKAN
;
A
#
# COMPACT_ATOMS: atom_id res chain seq x y z
N MET A 1 7.50 -37.26 -0.41
CA MET A 1 7.88 -36.49 0.80
C MET A 1 8.29 -35.12 0.29
N TYR A 2 7.60 -34.05 0.70
CA TYR A 2 7.93 -32.71 0.20
C TYR A 2 9.24 -32.27 0.89
N PRO A 3 10.23 -31.71 0.15
CA PRO A 3 11.50 -31.27 0.74
C PRO A 3 11.32 -30.29 1.92
N VAL A 4 10.18 -29.59 1.97
CA VAL A 4 9.80 -28.65 3.03
C VAL A 4 9.66 -29.34 4.40
N GLU A 5 9.10 -30.55 4.46
CA GLU A 5 8.90 -31.28 5.71
C GLU A 5 10.23 -31.74 6.31
N GLU A 6 11.13 -32.25 5.45
CA GLU A 6 12.48 -32.68 5.86
C GLU A 6 13.32 -31.50 6.36
N ILE A 7 13.26 -30.36 5.66
CA ILE A 7 13.96 -29.13 6.09
C ILE A 7 13.34 -28.58 7.38
N SER A 8 12.01 -28.64 7.54
CA SER A 8 11.35 -28.24 8.78
C SER A 8 11.84 -29.07 9.96
N ALA A 9 11.88 -30.40 9.80
CA ALA A 9 12.38 -31.32 10.83
C ALA A 9 13.87 -31.05 11.17
N ALA A 10 14.69 -30.70 10.18
CA ALA A 10 16.11 -30.42 10.38
C ALA A 10 16.40 -29.04 11.00
N THR A 11 15.57 -28.02 10.73
CA THR A 11 15.83 -26.62 11.10
C THR A 11 14.96 -26.11 12.24
N GLY A 12 13.85 -26.78 12.56
CA GLY A 12 12.84 -26.31 13.51
C GLY A 12 12.00 -25.13 12.99
N ILE A 13 12.19 -24.69 11.75
CA ILE A 13 11.36 -23.66 11.12
C ILE A 13 10.03 -24.31 10.70
N GLY A 14 8.91 -23.66 11.04
CA GLY A 14 7.58 -24.16 10.68
C GLY A 14 7.42 -24.34 9.16
N THR A 15 6.77 -25.43 8.74
CA THR A 15 6.56 -25.80 7.33
C THR A 15 5.95 -24.68 6.50
N GLY A 16 4.97 -23.95 7.04
CA GLY A 16 4.37 -22.79 6.35
C GLY A 16 5.35 -21.65 6.05
N ASN A 17 6.27 -21.35 6.97
CA ASN A 17 7.30 -20.31 6.75
C ASN A 17 8.30 -20.73 5.67
N LEU A 18 8.66 -22.02 5.64
CA LEU A 18 9.53 -22.59 4.62
C LEU A 18 8.82 -22.63 3.26
N ALA A 19 7.54 -22.99 3.21
CA ALA A 19 6.73 -22.97 1.99
C ALA A 19 6.65 -21.54 1.42
N LEU A 20 6.36 -20.54 2.25
CA LEU A 20 6.38 -19.12 1.89
C LEU A 20 7.73 -18.71 1.32
N LEU A 21 8.83 -18.94 2.04
CA LEU A 21 10.16 -18.54 1.59
C LEU A 21 10.56 -19.26 0.30
N SER A 22 10.25 -20.55 0.18
CA SER A 22 10.55 -21.32 -1.03
C SER A 22 9.81 -20.78 -2.25
N TYR A 23 8.54 -20.37 -2.11
CA TYR A 23 7.77 -19.74 -3.18
C TYR A 23 8.40 -18.42 -3.61
N LEU A 24 8.76 -17.56 -2.63
CA LEU A 24 9.39 -16.27 -2.90
C LEU A 24 10.72 -16.41 -3.66
N LEU A 25 11.52 -17.41 -3.28
CA LEU A 25 12.79 -17.71 -3.96
C LEU A 25 12.57 -18.32 -5.34
N LEU A 26 11.57 -19.20 -5.51
CA LEU A 26 11.22 -19.83 -6.79
C LEU A 26 10.75 -18.81 -7.84
N ALA A 27 10.16 -17.69 -7.42
CA ALA A 27 9.74 -16.63 -8.33
C ALA A 27 10.93 -15.98 -9.10
N TYR A 28 12.14 -15.96 -8.54
CA TYR A 28 13.33 -15.41 -9.20
C TYR A 28 13.76 -16.18 -10.46
N PRO A 29 14.03 -17.50 -10.41
CA PRO A 29 14.37 -18.27 -11.60
C PRO A 29 13.22 -18.28 -12.62
N ILE A 30 11.96 -18.36 -12.17
CA ILE A 30 10.80 -18.24 -13.08
C ILE A 30 10.82 -16.90 -13.82
N ALA A 31 11.09 -15.80 -13.11
CA ALA A 31 11.19 -14.47 -13.72
C ALA A 31 12.36 -14.37 -14.71
N ILE A 32 13.51 -14.97 -14.41
CA ILE A 32 14.67 -15.01 -15.31
C ILE A 32 14.33 -15.77 -16.59
N VAL A 33 13.68 -16.93 -16.48
CA VAL A 33 13.22 -17.70 -17.64
C VAL A 33 12.19 -16.90 -18.44
N TYR A 34 11.21 -16.26 -17.79
CA TYR A 34 10.28 -15.35 -18.47
C TYR A 34 11.04 -14.27 -19.25
N ARG A 35 12.07 -13.67 -18.62
CA ARG A 35 12.86 -12.62 -19.24
C ARG A 35 13.56 -13.10 -20.51
N ILE A 36 14.25 -14.23 -20.43
CA ILE A 36 14.98 -14.86 -21.55
C ILE A 36 14.02 -15.24 -22.67
N LEU A 37 12.84 -15.75 -22.34
CA LEU A 37 11.89 -16.20 -23.35
C LEU A 37 11.18 -15.04 -24.04
N PHE A 38 10.85 -13.94 -23.35
CA PHE A 38 9.86 -12.98 -23.87
C PHE A 38 10.38 -11.56 -24.14
N PHE A 39 11.57 -11.20 -23.65
CA PHE A 39 12.17 -9.90 -23.99
C PHE A 39 13.14 -9.97 -25.16
N SER A 40 13.69 -11.14 -25.46
CA SER A 40 14.56 -11.37 -26.64
C SER A 40 13.82 -12.01 -27.81
N THR A 41 12.50 -12.23 -27.71
CA THR A 41 11.70 -12.85 -28.78
C THR A 41 10.47 -12.01 -29.13
N SER A 42 9.93 -12.21 -30.33
CA SER A 42 8.69 -11.59 -30.80
C SER A 42 7.43 -12.39 -30.44
N LEU A 43 7.48 -13.22 -29.39
CA LEU A 43 6.34 -14.04 -28.97
C LEU A 43 5.20 -13.16 -28.46
N GLY A 44 3.98 -13.46 -28.94
CA GLY A 44 2.78 -12.68 -28.65
C GLY A 44 2.28 -12.75 -27.20
N PRO A 45 1.34 -11.86 -26.82
CA PRO A 45 0.84 -11.72 -25.45
C PRO A 45 0.17 -12.99 -24.90
N ASP A 46 -0.46 -13.81 -25.75
CA ASP A 46 -1.14 -15.02 -25.30
C ASP A 46 -0.15 -16.13 -24.90
N VAL A 47 1.00 -16.24 -25.57
CA VAL A 47 2.07 -17.18 -25.19
C VAL A 47 2.70 -16.75 -23.87
N ARG A 48 2.94 -15.44 -23.70
CA ARG A 48 3.40 -14.85 -22.43
C ARG A 48 2.43 -15.17 -21.30
N ASN A 49 1.14 -14.99 -21.53
CA ASN A 49 0.11 -15.30 -20.54
C ASN A 49 0.06 -16.80 -20.22
N PHE A 50 0.17 -17.66 -21.23
CA PHE A 50 0.18 -19.11 -21.02
C PHE A 50 1.34 -19.56 -20.13
N PHE A 51 2.54 -19.01 -20.35
CA PHE A 51 3.67 -19.25 -19.45
C PHE A 51 3.35 -18.82 -18.00
N VAL A 52 2.77 -17.63 -17.82
CA VAL A 52 2.39 -17.13 -16.48
C VAL A 52 1.36 -18.05 -15.82
N VAL A 53 0.35 -18.51 -16.57
CA VAL A 53 -0.66 -19.45 -16.06
C VAL A 53 0.01 -20.74 -15.58
N VAL A 54 0.83 -21.38 -16.42
CA VAL A 54 1.47 -22.66 -16.08
C VAL A 54 2.39 -22.50 -14.87
N THR A 55 3.30 -21.54 -14.91
CA THR A 55 4.26 -21.32 -13.83
C THR A 55 3.60 -20.85 -12.53
N GLY A 56 2.57 -20.01 -12.64
CA GLY A 56 1.78 -19.52 -11.52
C GLY A 56 1.01 -20.61 -10.80
N LEU A 57 0.29 -21.47 -11.55
CA LEU A 57 -0.45 -22.59 -10.98
C LEU A 57 0.50 -23.63 -10.36
N LEU A 58 1.62 -23.93 -11.01
CA LEU A 58 2.63 -24.84 -10.45
C LEU A 58 3.25 -24.28 -9.16
N ALA A 59 3.60 -22.99 -9.13
CA ALA A 59 4.13 -22.35 -7.93
C ALA A 59 3.10 -22.32 -6.79
N ALA A 60 1.82 -22.05 -7.10
CA ALA A 60 0.74 -22.09 -6.12
C ALA A 60 0.53 -23.51 -5.55
N TYR A 61 0.52 -24.54 -6.41
CA TYR A 61 0.43 -25.93 -5.98
C TYR A 61 1.64 -26.36 -5.14
N TRP A 62 2.84 -25.86 -5.47
CA TRP A 62 4.05 -26.03 -4.67
C TRP A 62 3.93 -25.40 -3.28
N PHE A 63 3.43 -24.17 -3.18
CA PHE A 63 3.22 -23.48 -1.89
C PHE A 63 2.29 -24.28 -0.97
N HIS A 64 1.24 -24.87 -1.52
CA HIS A 64 0.33 -25.75 -0.78
C HIS A 64 0.90 -27.14 -0.51
N GLN A 65 2.17 -27.40 -0.82
CA GLN A 65 2.83 -28.69 -0.59
C GLN A 65 2.04 -29.85 -1.20
N GLY A 66 1.44 -29.63 -2.37
CA GLY A 66 0.65 -30.63 -3.07
C GLY A 66 -0.76 -30.87 -2.55
N ASP A 67 -1.17 -30.17 -1.49
CA ASP A 67 -2.52 -30.29 -0.97
C ASP A 67 -3.53 -29.65 -1.93
N TRP A 68 -4.28 -30.51 -2.61
CA TRP A 68 -5.32 -30.10 -3.55
C TRP A 68 -6.47 -29.36 -2.86
N MET A 69 -6.78 -29.68 -1.59
CA MET A 69 -7.88 -29.05 -0.86
C MET A 69 -7.53 -27.62 -0.48
N GLU A 70 -6.28 -27.33 -0.16
CA GLU A 70 -5.81 -25.96 0.07
C GLU A 70 -5.79 -25.15 -1.25
N PHE A 71 -5.30 -25.76 -2.34
CA PHE A 71 -5.20 -25.12 -3.65
C PHE A 71 -6.57 -24.78 -4.28
N VAL A 72 -7.58 -25.64 -4.07
CA VAL A 72 -8.88 -25.47 -4.76
C VAL A 72 -9.61 -24.22 -4.31
N HIS A 73 -9.42 -23.73 -3.08
CA HIS A 73 -10.14 -22.57 -2.56
C HIS A 73 -9.83 -21.28 -3.35
N PRO A 74 -8.57 -20.78 -3.46
CA PRO A 74 -8.24 -19.64 -4.31
C PRO A 74 -8.55 -19.85 -5.80
N PHE A 75 -8.47 -21.09 -6.28
CA PHE A 75 -8.78 -21.39 -7.67
C PHE A 75 -10.28 -21.25 -7.95
N ALA A 76 -11.12 -21.84 -7.09
CA ALA A 76 -12.56 -21.76 -7.18
C ALA A 76 -13.07 -20.32 -7.11
N THR A 77 -12.48 -19.45 -6.28
CA THR A 77 -12.88 -18.03 -6.23
C THR A 77 -12.52 -17.26 -7.49
N THR A 78 -11.40 -17.59 -8.14
CA THR A 78 -11.05 -17.06 -9.47
C THR A 78 -12.09 -17.46 -10.52
N ILE A 79 -12.40 -18.75 -10.61
CA ILE A 79 -13.37 -19.28 -11.58
C ILE A 79 -14.77 -18.73 -11.31
N GLY A 80 -15.19 -18.72 -10.04
CA GLY A 80 -16.48 -18.20 -9.60
C GLY A 80 -16.66 -16.72 -9.95
N THR A 81 -15.67 -15.88 -9.63
CA THR A 81 -15.74 -14.45 -9.96
C THR A 81 -15.82 -14.23 -11.47
N TRP A 82 -14.96 -14.88 -12.26
CA TRP A 82 -15.00 -14.74 -13.72
C TRP A 82 -16.35 -15.20 -14.30
N THR A 83 -16.91 -16.29 -13.78
CA THR A 83 -18.20 -16.83 -14.21
C THR A 83 -19.33 -15.85 -13.92
N LEU A 84 -19.36 -15.26 -12.72
CA LEU A 84 -20.35 -14.23 -12.35
C LEU A 84 -20.30 -13.04 -13.31
N LEU A 85 -19.11 -12.53 -13.59
CA LEU A 85 -18.94 -11.42 -14.53
C LEU A 85 -19.33 -11.81 -15.96
N LYS A 86 -19.00 -13.03 -16.40
CA LYS A 86 -19.35 -13.53 -17.73
C LYS A 86 -20.86 -13.71 -17.89
N VAL A 87 -21.55 -14.20 -16.88
CA VAL A 87 -23.02 -14.30 -16.86
C VAL A 87 -23.64 -12.91 -16.99
N VAL A 88 -23.15 -11.92 -16.25
CA VAL A 88 -23.63 -10.53 -16.37
C VAL A 88 -23.40 -9.99 -17.79
N GLU A 89 -22.24 -10.25 -18.41
CA GLU A 89 -21.95 -9.85 -19.79
C GLU A 89 -22.90 -10.53 -20.81
N LEU A 90 -23.13 -11.84 -20.69
CA LEU A 90 -23.96 -12.60 -21.64
C LEU A 90 -25.46 -12.33 -21.51
N THR A 91 -25.93 -12.07 -20.29
CA THR A 91 -27.36 -11.79 -20.00
C THR A 91 -27.75 -10.33 -20.26
N GLY A 92 -26.78 -9.44 -20.46
CA GLY A 92 -27.03 -8.01 -20.62
C GLY A 92 -27.47 -7.31 -19.33
N LEU A 93 -27.29 -7.94 -18.16
CA LEU A 93 -27.56 -7.32 -16.87
C LEU A 93 -26.69 -6.06 -16.67
N PRO A 94 -27.16 -5.07 -15.87
CA PRO A 94 -26.34 -3.91 -15.55
C PRO A 94 -25.01 -4.33 -14.94
N ARG A 95 -23.88 -3.81 -15.46
CA ARG A 95 -22.55 -4.20 -14.95
C ARG A 95 -22.32 -3.87 -13.47
N SER A 96 -23.11 -2.97 -12.88
CA SER A 96 -23.14 -2.74 -11.43
C SER A 96 -23.56 -3.97 -10.63
N VAL A 97 -24.37 -4.85 -11.22
CA VAL A 97 -24.68 -6.17 -10.64
C VAL A 97 -23.40 -7.01 -10.59
N GLY A 98 -22.59 -7.01 -11.65
CA GLY A 98 -21.30 -7.71 -11.69
C GLY A 98 -20.32 -7.23 -10.62
N GLY A 99 -20.17 -5.92 -10.45
CA GLY A 99 -19.32 -5.37 -9.38
C GLY A 99 -19.82 -5.73 -7.98
N SER A 100 -21.13 -5.59 -7.72
CA SER A 100 -21.73 -5.98 -6.43
C SER A 100 -21.61 -7.47 -6.14
N LEU A 101 -21.86 -8.34 -7.13
CA LEU A 101 -21.69 -9.79 -6.97
C LEU A 101 -20.22 -10.14 -6.72
N GLY A 102 -19.29 -9.50 -7.43
CA GLY A 102 -17.85 -9.67 -7.20
C GLY A 102 -17.44 -9.33 -5.77
N TRP A 103 -17.97 -8.24 -5.21
CA TRP A 103 -17.79 -7.88 -3.80
C TRP A 103 -18.33 -8.94 -2.84
N ILE A 104 -19.62 -9.23 -2.96
CA ILE A 104 -20.34 -10.11 -2.03
C ILE A 104 -19.72 -11.51 -2.05
N PHE A 105 -19.42 -12.03 -3.24
CA PHE A 105 -18.82 -13.34 -3.39
C PHE A 105 -17.41 -13.42 -2.78
N ASN A 106 -16.52 -12.49 -3.12
CA ASN A 106 -15.12 -12.58 -2.68
C ASN A 106 -14.94 -12.26 -1.18
N ILE A 107 -15.65 -11.26 -0.65
CA ILE A 107 -15.62 -10.97 0.79
C ILE A 107 -16.35 -12.05 1.56
N GLY A 108 -17.53 -12.47 1.10
CA GLY A 108 -18.30 -13.53 1.75
C GLY A 108 -17.53 -14.84 1.84
N TYR A 109 -16.83 -15.22 0.77
CA TYR A 109 -16.00 -16.42 0.76
C TYR A 109 -14.79 -16.30 1.69
N LEU A 110 -14.09 -15.16 1.69
CA LEU A 110 -12.96 -14.91 2.59
C LEU A 110 -13.41 -14.96 4.07
N PHE A 111 -14.55 -14.34 4.38
CA PHE A 111 -15.11 -14.31 5.74
C PHE A 111 -15.60 -15.68 6.20
N ALA A 112 -16.22 -16.46 5.31
CA ALA A 112 -16.52 -17.86 5.60
C ALA A 112 -15.21 -18.65 5.85
N GLY A 113 -14.18 -18.41 5.03
CA GLY A 113 -12.85 -18.97 5.24
C GLY A 113 -12.30 -18.67 6.64
N TYR A 114 -12.33 -17.41 7.08
CA TYR A 114 -11.93 -17.04 8.43
C TYR A 114 -12.79 -17.71 9.50
N TYR A 115 -14.10 -17.77 9.33
CA TYR A 115 -14.99 -18.38 10.33
C TYR A 115 -14.73 -19.89 10.51
N TYR A 116 -14.47 -20.62 9.43
CA TYR A 116 -14.30 -22.08 9.47
C TYR A 116 -12.85 -22.53 9.68
N PHE A 117 -11.86 -21.73 9.28
CA PHE A 117 -10.46 -22.17 9.19
C PHE A 117 -9.47 -21.24 9.91
N ALA A 118 -9.87 -20.05 10.37
CA ALA A 118 -8.97 -19.27 11.22
C ALA A 118 -8.83 -19.97 12.58
N SER A 119 -7.59 -19.99 13.08
CA SER A 119 -7.28 -20.52 14.40
C SER A 119 -6.86 -19.38 15.33
N ASP A 120 -6.72 -19.67 16.62
CA ASP A 120 -6.25 -18.67 17.60
C ASP A 120 -4.81 -18.21 17.37
N GLU A 121 -4.03 -18.97 16.61
CA GLU A 121 -2.67 -18.63 16.19
C GLU A 121 -2.60 -18.32 14.69
N TYR A 122 -1.60 -17.55 14.30
CA TYR A 122 -1.36 -17.22 12.89
C TYR A 122 -0.76 -18.43 12.14
N TYR A 123 -1.55 -19.07 11.28
CA TYR A 123 -1.09 -20.14 10.38
C TYR A 123 -1.00 -19.67 8.93
N ILE A 124 0.04 -20.13 8.25
CA ILE A 124 0.25 -19.93 6.83
C ILE A 124 -0.45 -21.06 6.07
N ASN A 125 -1.64 -20.77 5.54
CA ASN A 125 -2.48 -21.69 4.76
C ASN A 125 -3.10 -20.97 3.55
N TRP A 126 -4.10 -21.57 2.89
CA TRP A 126 -4.80 -21.01 1.74
C TRP A 126 -5.46 -19.65 1.97
N LEU A 127 -5.75 -19.26 3.22
CA LEU A 127 -6.32 -17.94 3.53
C LEU A 127 -5.34 -16.81 3.20
N MET A 128 -4.03 -17.07 3.25
CA MET A 128 -2.99 -16.08 2.94
C MET A 128 -3.05 -15.63 1.45
N PRO A 129 -2.92 -16.51 0.44
CA PRO A 129 -3.12 -16.09 -0.94
C PRO A 129 -4.57 -15.67 -1.21
N GLN A 130 -5.56 -16.27 -0.53
CA GLN A 130 -6.97 -15.89 -0.69
C GLN A 130 -7.24 -14.42 -0.29
N CYS A 131 -6.63 -13.91 0.79
CA CYS A 131 -6.88 -12.53 1.22
C CYS A 131 -6.35 -11.52 0.17
N VAL A 132 -5.20 -11.80 -0.43
CA VAL A 132 -4.64 -11.02 -1.55
C VAL A 132 -5.52 -11.13 -2.79
N LEU A 133 -5.93 -12.35 -3.12
CA LEU A 133 -6.73 -12.64 -4.31
C LEU A 133 -8.14 -12.03 -4.22
N CYS A 134 -8.74 -12.02 -3.03
CA CYS A 134 -10.02 -11.37 -2.74
C CYS A 134 -10.02 -9.91 -3.22
N LEU A 135 -9.02 -9.12 -2.82
CA LEU A 135 -8.91 -7.71 -3.27
C LEU A 135 -8.71 -7.60 -4.78
N ARG A 136 -7.86 -8.47 -5.36
CA ARG A 136 -7.58 -8.47 -6.80
C ARG A 136 -8.82 -8.77 -7.64
N LEU A 137 -9.63 -9.74 -7.22
CA LEU A 137 -10.87 -10.15 -7.88
C LEU A 137 -11.99 -9.12 -7.72
N ILE A 138 -12.09 -8.49 -6.55
CA ILE A 138 -12.98 -7.35 -6.32
C ILE A 138 -12.60 -6.19 -7.24
N GLY A 139 -11.31 -5.85 -7.32
CA GLY A 139 -10.80 -4.82 -8.23
C GLY A 139 -11.18 -5.12 -9.69
N LEU A 140 -10.99 -6.36 -10.15
CA LEU A 140 -11.40 -6.80 -11.50
C LEU A 140 -12.91 -6.60 -11.74
N ALA A 141 -13.75 -6.99 -10.79
CA ALA A 141 -15.21 -6.87 -10.90
C ALA A 141 -15.67 -5.40 -10.97
N MET A 142 -15.05 -4.53 -10.17
CA MET A 142 -15.35 -3.10 -10.15
C MET A 142 -14.82 -2.38 -11.39
N ASP A 143 -13.64 -2.75 -11.85
CA ASP A 143 -13.09 -2.25 -13.11
C ASP A 143 -13.99 -2.65 -14.30
N PHE A 144 -14.53 -3.88 -14.30
CA PHE A 144 -15.53 -4.32 -15.29
C PHE A 144 -16.84 -3.53 -15.20
N GLN A 145 -17.34 -3.28 -13.98
CA GLN A 145 -18.49 -2.41 -13.73
C GLN A 145 -18.30 -1.03 -14.36
N ASP A 146 -17.17 -0.38 -14.08
CA ASP A 146 -16.87 0.97 -14.55
C ASP A 146 -16.65 1.02 -16.08
N GLY A 147 -16.26 -0.10 -16.69
CA GLY A 147 -16.22 -0.30 -18.14
C GLY A 147 -17.54 -0.02 -18.86
N GLY A 148 -18.67 -0.20 -18.18
CA GLY A 148 -19.98 0.13 -18.75
C GLY A 148 -20.25 1.63 -18.85
N SER A 149 -19.64 2.46 -18.00
CA SER A 149 -19.91 3.90 -17.92
C SER A 149 -19.19 4.69 -19.02
N LYS A 150 -17.99 4.28 -19.45
CA LYS A 150 -17.31 4.89 -20.63
C LYS A 150 -18.05 4.65 -21.94
N MET A 151 -18.83 3.57 -22.06
CA MET A 151 -19.76 3.38 -23.18
C MET A 151 -20.94 4.36 -23.16
N LYS A 152 -21.25 4.96 -21.99
CA LYS A 152 -22.36 5.92 -21.80
C LYS A 152 -21.92 7.38 -21.80
N GLU A 153 -20.69 7.69 -21.36
CA GLU A 153 -20.17 9.07 -21.26
C GLU A 153 -19.74 9.69 -22.61
N THR A 154 -19.71 8.94 -23.70
CA THR A 154 -19.73 9.51 -25.06
C THR A 154 -20.99 10.35 -25.35
N SER A 155 -21.97 10.38 -24.42
CA SER A 155 -23.25 11.10 -24.58
C SER A 155 -23.55 12.17 -23.51
N ALA A 156 -22.71 12.41 -22.49
CA ALA A 156 -23.08 13.43 -21.48
C ALA A 156 -21.89 14.05 -20.70
N LYS A 157 -21.59 15.31 -21.06
CA LYS A 157 -21.00 16.39 -20.23
C LYS A 157 -19.54 16.26 -19.76
N LYS A 158 -18.74 17.16 -20.36
CA LYS A 158 -17.52 17.76 -19.79
C LYS A 158 -17.86 18.54 -18.51
N GLY A 159 -17.26 18.15 -17.38
CA GLY A 159 -17.37 18.89 -16.11
C GLY A 159 -16.36 18.42 -15.07
N THR A 160 -15.31 19.23 -14.87
CA THR A 160 -14.38 19.24 -13.72
C THR A 160 -13.81 17.91 -13.23
N SER A 161 -12.82 17.44 -14.01
CA SER A 161 -11.85 16.40 -13.68
C SER A 161 -11.03 16.73 -12.43
N VAL A 162 -11.04 15.80 -11.47
CA VAL A 162 -9.77 15.31 -10.92
C VAL A 162 -9.84 13.78 -10.94
N VAL A 163 -9.70 13.23 -12.13
CA VAL A 163 -9.36 11.82 -12.33
C VAL A 163 -7.83 11.75 -12.41
N THR A 164 -7.20 11.31 -11.32
CA THR A 164 -5.74 11.07 -11.20
C THR A 164 -5.47 9.61 -11.51
N GLU A 165 -4.45 9.30 -12.34
CA GLU A 165 -4.11 7.93 -12.82
C GLU A 165 -5.34 7.04 -13.00
N SER A 166 -6.28 7.60 -13.74
CA SER A 166 -7.66 7.18 -13.99
C SER A 166 -8.01 5.73 -13.69
N ASP A 167 -9.13 5.56 -12.96
CA ASP A 167 -10.00 4.39 -12.92
C ASP A 167 -9.79 3.55 -14.18
N HIS A 168 -9.59 2.25 -14.00
CA HIS A 168 -9.15 1.32 -15.04
C HIS A 168 -10.34 0.55 -15.63
N PRO A 169 -11.30 1.20 -16.32
CA PRO A 169 -12.48 0.53 -16.80
C PRO A 169 -12.09 -0.58 -17.77
N LEU A 170 -12.61 -1.77 -17.51
CA LEU A 170 -12.50 -2.88 -18.42
C LEU A 170 -13.72 -2.89 -19.32
N GLU A 171 -13.56 -2.28 -20.50
CA GLU A 171 -14.58 -2.25 -21.54
C GLU A 171 -15.00 -3.66 -21.96
N LYS A 172 -14.05 -4.61 -21.96
CA LYS A 172 -14.30 -6.02 -22.24
C LYS A 172 -13.80 -6.87 -21.09
N LEU A 173 -14.59 -7.88 -20.72
CA LEU A 173 -14.14 -8.88 -19.76
C LEU A 173 -12.96 -9.65 -20.36
N PRO A 174 -11.82 -9.81 -19.66
CA PRO A 174 -10.74 -10.65 -20.14
C PRO A 174 -11.18 -12.10 -20.26
N SER A 175 -10.52 -12.85 -21.15
CA SER A 175 -10.75 -14.29 -21.24
C SER A 175 -10.44 -14.98 -19.92
N LEU A 176 -11.01 -16.17 -19.70
CA LEU A 176 -10.75 -16.94 -18.48
C LEU A 176 -9.24 -17.21 -18.32
N LEU A 177 -8.55 -17.57 -19.40
CA LEU A 177 -7.12 -17.83 -19.39
C LEU A 177 -6.28 -16.59 -19.02
N ARG A 178 -6.65 -15.39 -19.51
CA ARG A 178 -5.99 -14.14 -19.11
C ARG A 178 -6.29 -13.76 -17.66
N THR A 179 -7.50 -14.08 -17.19
CA THR A 179 -7.89 -13.87 -15.78
C THR A 179 -7.10 -14.77 -14.85
N ILE A 180 -6.94 -16.06 -15.19
CA ILE A 180 -6.11 -17.00 -14.43
C ILE A 180 -4.66 -16.52 -14.40
N GLY A 181 -4.10 -16.07 -15.53
CA GLY A 181 -2.73 -15.55 -15.57
C GLY A 181 -2.55 -14.31 -14.69
N PHE A 182 -3.54 -13.41 -14.69
CA PHE A 182 -3.56 -12.24 -13.82
C PHE A 182 -3.63 -12.61 -12.33
N THR A 183 -4.54 -13.52 -11.96
CA THR A 183 -4.74 -13.89 -10.56
C THR A 183 -3.59 -14.71 -10.01
N TYR A 184 -3.07 -15.66 -10.80
CA TYR A 184 -1.96 -16.55 -10.48
C TYR A 184 -0.60 -16.03 -10.96
N TYR A 185 -0.46 -14.72 -11.20
CA TYR A 185 0.84 -14.17 -11.52
C TYR A 185 1.85 -14.48 -10.39
N PHE A 186 2.87 -15.28 -10.69
CA PHE A 186 3.80 -15.83 -9.69
C PHE A 186 4.56 -14.77 -8.87
N GLY A 187 4.72 -13.56 -9.41
CA GLY A 187 5.35 -12.43 -8.70
C GLY A 187 4.43 -11.69 -7.74
N GLY A 188 3.13 -12.05 -7.69
CA GLY A 188 2.13 -11.33 -6.90
C GLY A 188 0.98 -12.15 -6.33
N TRP A 189 0.90 -13.47 -6.54
CA TRP A 189 -0.21 -14.30 -6.06
C TRP A 189 -0.22 -14.49 -4.54
N LEU A 190 0.94 -14.75 -3.93
CA LEU A 190 1.00 -15.20 -2.53
C LEU A 190 0.77 -14.09 -1.48
N ILE A 191 1.57 -13.02 -1.53
CA ILE A 191 1.52 -11.91 -0.54
C ILE A 191 1.35 -10.53 -1.19
N GLY A 192 0.90 -10.50 -2.45
CA GLY A 192 0.91 -9.31 -3.28
C GLY A 192 2.25 -9.12 -4.01
N PRO A 193 2.41 -8.00 -4.74
CA PRO A 193 1.66 -6.74 -4.62
C PRO A 193 0.29 -6.74 -5.30
N GLN A 194 -0.56 -5.78 -4.91
CA GLN A 194 -1.82 -5.50 -5.61
C GLN A 194 -1.56 -4.68 -6.88
N PHE A 195 -2.27 -4.99 -7.95
CA PHE A 195 -2.27 -4.19 -9.18
C PHE A 195 -3.51 -4.48 -10.03
N PRO A 196 -3.96 -3.52 -10.84
CA PRO A 196 -5.13 -3.67 -11.68
C PRO A 196 -4.84 -4.53 -12.92
N TYR A 197 -5.88 -5.18 -13.46
CA TYR A 197 -5.75 -6.03 -14.65
C TYR A 197 -5.21 -5.27 -15.86
N VAL A 198 -5.52 -3.98 -16.01
CA VAL A 198 -4.98 -3.17 -17.12
C VAL A 198 -3.45 -3.13 -17.13
N ARG A 199 -2.81 -3.13 -15.95
CA ARG A 199 -1.35 -3.18 -15.86
C ARG A 199 -0.83 -4.52 -16.38
N TYR A 200 -1.46 -5.61 -15.96
CA TYR A 200 -1.15 -6.96 -16.41
C TYR A 200 -1.30 -7.09 -17.93
N SER A 201 -2.41 -6.61 -18.51
CA SER A 201 -2.60 -6.62 -19.97
C SER A 201 -1.54 -5.80 -20.69
N ARG A 202 -1.27 -4.55 -20.24
CA ARG A 202 -0.25 -3.70 -20.85
C ARG A 202 1.16 -4.30 -20.78
N TRP A 203 1.46 -5.02 -19.70
CA TRP A 203 2.72 -5.75 -19.57
C TRP A 203 2.82 -6.90 -20.58
N LEU A 204 1.77 -7.73 -20.70
CA LEU A 204 1.71 -8.80 -21.70
C LEU A 204 1.83 -8.26 -23.13
N ASP A 205 1.11 -7.18 -23.42
CA ASP A 205 1.05 -6.53 -24.73
C ASP A 205 2.31 -5.68 -25.02
N GLY A 206 3.20 -5.48 -24.04
CA GLY A 206 4.41 -4.65 -24.15
C GLY A 206 4.16 -3.14 -24.16
N THR A 207 2.91 -2.71 -24.10
CA THR A 207 2.52 -1.28 -24.08
C THR A 207 2.83 -0.60 -22.74
N LEU A 208 3.18 -1.37 -21.70
CA LEU A 208 3.66 -0.79 -20.43
C LEU A 208 4.94 0.07 -20.63
N TYR A 209 5.74 -0.23 -21.65
CA TYR A 209 6.99 0.47 -21.93
C TYR A 209 6.85 1.62 -22.92
N THR A 210 5.68 1.86 -23.49
CA THR A 210 5.49 3.00 -24.40
C THR A 210 5.45 4.29 -23.59
N VAL A 211 6.57 4.99 -23.50
CA VAL A 211 6.63 6.31 -22.88
C VAL A 211 5.79 7.26 -23.72
N ALA A 212 4.80 7.92 -23.11
CA ALA A 212 4.00 8.94 -23.76
C ALA A 212 4.95 10.01 -24.35
N ALA A 213 4.90 10.19 -25.67
CA ALA A 213 5.66 11.23 -26.35
C ALA A 213 5.38 12.59 -25.70
N ASP A 214 6.41 13.42 -25.58
CA ASP A 214 6.29 14.81 -25.16
C ASP A 214 5.26 15.53 -26.06
N PRO A 215 4.14 16.02 -25.52
CA PRO A 215 3.09 16.64 -26.32
C PRO A 215 3.54 17.92 -27.04
N LYS A 216 4.73 18.46 -26.73
CA LYS A 216 5.33 19.60 -27.43
C LYS A 216 6.13 19.23 -28.69
N LYS A 217 6.28 17.93 -29.01
CA LYS A 217 7.10 17.46 -30.15
C LYS A 217 6.32 16.62 -31.17
N THR A 218 5.00 16.52 -31.05
CA THR A 218 4.17 15.73 -31.96
C THR A 218 3.40 16.64 -32.91
N ASP A 219 3.82 16.68 -34.17
CA ASP A 219 3.05 17.24 -35.27
C ASP A 219 1.80 16.38 -35.50
N GLY A 220 0.72 16.66 -34.76
CA GLY A 220 -0.66 16.34 -35.11
C GLY A 220 -1.10 14.87 -35.30
N ASP A 221 -0.21 13.89 -35.21
CA ASP A 221 -0.52 12.47 -35.44
C ASP A 221 -0.28 11.61 -34.17
N PRO A 222 -1.33 11.33 -33.36
CA PRO A 222 -1.23 10.55 -32.13
C PRO A 222 -0.85 9.08 -32.34
N GLN A 223 -0.87 8.58 -33.58
CA GLN A 223 -0.62 7.16 -33.90
C GLN A 223 0.83 6.88 -34.31
N LYS A 224 1.67 7.90 -34.51
CA LYS A 224 3.06 7.73 -34.98
C LYS A 224 4.17 7.83 -33.93
N THR A 225 3.87 8.13 -32.67
CA THR A 225 4.90 8.30 -31.64
C THR A 225 4.64 7.45 -30.40
N GLY A 226 4.55 6.15 -30.58
CA GLY A 226 4.93 5.19 -29.56
C GLY A 226 6.17 4.48 -30.06
N LYS A 227 7.38 4.96 -29.75
CA LYS A 227 8.54 4.07 -29.82
C LYS A 227 8.24 2.97 -28.81
N SER A 228 7.71 1.85 -29.30
CA SER A 228 7.75 0.57 -28.60
C SER A 228 9.19 0.43 -28.16
N ILE A 229 9.43 0.46 -26.86
CA ILE A 229 10.75 0.23 -26.32
C ILE A 229 11.10 -1.21 -26.72
N SER A 230 11.83 -1.36 -27.82
CA SER A 230 12.20 -2.64 -28.43
C SER A 230 13.15 -3.46 -27.54
N SER A 231 13.57 -2.90 -26.40
CA SER A 231 14.45 -3.53 -25.42
C SER A 231 14.15 -3.01 -24.01
N MET A 232 13.93 -3.89 -23.03
CA MET A 232 13.62 -3.49 -21.65
C MET A 232 14.55 -2.37 -21.17
N PRO A 233 14.03 -1.28 -20.58
CA PRO A 233 14.86 -0.21 -20.03
C PRO A 233 15.93 -0.75 -19.06
N PRO A 234 17.11 -0.14 -18.99
CA PRO A 234 18.15 -0.61 -18.08
C PRO A 234 17.74 -0.40 -16.62
N GLY A 235 18.34 -1.18 -15.72
CA GLY A 235 18.18 -1.04 -14.27
C GLY A 235 17.35 -2.13 -13.59
N SER A 236 16.55 -2.91 -14.33
CA SER A 236 15.65 -3.90 -13.71
C SER A 236 16.41 -5.01 -12.95
N LEU A 237 17.52 -5.52 -13.49
CA LEU A 237 18.35 -6.51 -12.80
C LEU A 237 19.05 -5.94 -11.58
N ALA A 238 19.47 -4.67 -11.63
CA ALA A 238 20.08 -3.98 -10.49
C ALA A 238 19.04 -3.76 -9.38
N GLN A 239 17.82 -3.36 -9.73
CA GLN A 239 16.70 -3.29 -8.78
C GLN A 239 16.43 -4.67 -8.18
N ALA A 240 16.43 -5.72 -8.99
CA ALA A 240 16.16 -7.07 -8.49
C ALA A 240 17.21 -7.57 -7.51
N LEU A 241 18.50 -7.33 -7.79
CA LEU A 241 19.58 -7.65 -6.87
C LEU A 241 19.48 -6.82 -5.58
N TYR A 242 19.17 -5.52 -5.70
CA TYR A 242 18.94 -4.65 -4.55
C TYR A 242 17.80 -5.17 -3.66
N SER A 243 16.64 -5.48 -4.26
CA SER A 243 15.48 -6.04 -3.57
C SER A 243 15.81 -7.40 -2.92
N PHE A 244 16.53 -8.28 -3.61
CA PHE A 244 16.94 -9.56 -3.03
C PHE A 244 17.84 -9.37 -1.79
N LEU A 245 18.92 -8.61 -1.93
CA LEU A 245 19.88 -8.40 -0.84
C LEU A 245 19.24 -7.68 0.34
N LEU A 246 18.43 -6.65 0.08
CA LEU A 246 17.75 -5.89 1.13
C LEU A 246 16.69 -6.75 1.82
N GLY A 247 15.88 -7.50 1.07
CA GLY A 247 14.86 -8.38 1.64
C GLY A 247 15.48 -9.47 2.53
N VAL A 248 16.57 -10.11 2.08
CA VAL A 248 17.33 -11.06 2.90
C VAL A 248 17.89 -10.39 4.17
N ALA A 249 18.44 -9.19 4.06
CA ALA A 249 18.95 -8.45 5.22
C ALA A 249 17.84 -8.14 6.25
N TYR A 250 16.67 -7.68 5.79
CA TYR A 250 15.52 -7.43 6.65
C TYR A 250 15.06 -8.71 7.37
N LEU A 251 14.94 -9.84 6.65
CA LEU A 251 14.54 -11.11 7.26
C LEU A 251 15.58 -11.64 8.24
N ALA A 252 16.88 -11.50 7.94
CA ALA A 252 17.95 -11.92 8.84
C ALA A 252 17.95 -11.11 10.14
N VAL A 253 17.83 -9.78 10.04
CA VAL A 253 17.72 -8.91 11.23
C VAL A 253 16.45 -9.24 12.01
N CYS A 254 15.32 -9.43 11.34
CA CYS A 254 14.06 -9.80 11.98
C CYS A 254 14.18 -11.14 12.73
N GLN A 255 14.78 -12.17 12.12
CA GLN A 255 14.95 -13.47 12.74
C GLN A 255 15.78 -13.39 14.03
N VAL A 256 16.83 -12.57 14.03
CA VAL A 256 17.69 -12.39 15.21
C VAL A 256 16.96 -11.58 16.28
N VAL A 257 16.44 -10.39 15.94
CA VAL A 257 15.89 -9.47 16.94
C VAL A 257 14.55 -9.93 17.49
N ALA A 258 13.65 -10.45 16.65
CA ALA A 258 12.34 -10.96 17.11
C ALA A 258 12.48 -12.13 18.09
N GLY A 259 13.57 -12.92 17.99
CA GLY A 259 13.88 -13.97 18.96
C GLY A 259 14.22 -13.46 20.36
N TYR A 260 14.81 -12.26 20.47
CA TYR A 260 15.12 -11.61 21.77
C TYR A 260 13.97 -10.75 22.30
N PHE A 261 13.09 -10.27 21.40
CA PHE A 261 11.99 -9.37 21.74
C PHE A 261 10.63 -9.94 21.31
N PRO A 262 10.25 -11.18 21.70
CA PRO A 262 8.95 -11.72 21.36
C PRO A 262 7.84 -10.89 22.04
N THR A 263 6.77 -10.60 21.29
CA THR A 263 5.58 -9.91 21.79
C THR A 263 4.88 -10.71 22.89
N SER A 264 4.97 -12.05 22.85
CA SER A 264 4.42 -12.94 23.88
C SER A 264 4.98 -12.67 25.29
N TYR A 265 6.26 -12.27 25.41
CA TYR A 265 6.82 -11.88 26.71
C TYR A 265 6.08 -10.69 27.35
N MET A 266 5.51 -9.80 26.54
CA MET A 266 4.77 -8.63 27.05
C MET A 266 3.49 -9.03 27.80
N THR A 267 3.00 -10.25 27.61
CA THR A 267 1.82 -10.80 28.29
C THR A 267 2.13 -11.37 29.68
N THR A 268 3.41 -11.44 30.06
CA THR A 268 3.88 -12.12 31.28
C THR A 268 3.86 -11.20 32.50
N LYS A 269 3.83 -11.80 33.70
CA LYS A 269 3.90 -11.05 34.97
C LYS A 269 5.29 -10.44 35.17
N GLU A 270 6.32 -11.10 34.66
CA GLU A 270 7.71 -10.67 34.68
C GLU A 270 7.87 -9.36 33.91
N PHE A 271 7.29 -9.27 32.71
CA PHE A 271 7.23 -8.00 31.97
C PHE A 271 6.45 -6.93 32.74
N ALA A 272 5.29 -7.29 33.30
CA ALA A 272 4.46 -6.38 34.08
C ALA A 272 5.16 -5.84 35.33
N ALA A 273 6.14 -6.55 35.89
CA ALA A 273 6.94 -6.11 37.04
C ALA A 273 8.08 -5.14 36.67
N LEU A 274 8.42 -4.99 35.39
CA LEU A 274 9.51 -4.09 34.96
C LEU A 274 9.17 -2.60 35.23
N PRO A 275 10.19 -1.75 35.47
CA PRO A 275 10.02 -0.30 35.45
C PRO A 275 9.47 0.18 34.10
N PHE A 276 8.63 1.22 34.12
CA PHE A 276 7.93 1.69 32.92
C PHE A 276 8.84 1.95 31.72
N MET A 277 10.00 2.61 31.92
CA MET A 277 10.93 2.90 30.82
C MET A 277 11.52 1.65 30.17
N ARG A 278 11.71 0.56 30.95
CA ARG A 278 12.14 -0.73 30.39
C ARG A 278 11.02 -1.40 29.60
N LYS A 279 9.78 -1.34 30.10
CA LYS A 279 8.60 -1.82 29.36
C LYS A 279 8.43 -1.08 28.04
N PHE A 280 8.52 0.24 28.08
CA PHE A 280 8.39 1.10 26.90
C PHE A 280 9.47 0.79 25.87
N GLY A 281 10.74 0.74 26.28
CA GLY A 281 11.85 0.40 25.39
C GLY A 281 11.72 -0.99 24.77
N TYR A 282 11.34 -2.00 25.57
CA TYR A 282 11.09 -3.35 25.06
C TYR A 282 9.93 -3.37 24.06
N ALA A 283 8.79 -2.75 24.41
CA ALA A 283 7.61 -2.69 23.57
C ALA A 283 7.86 -1.96 22.25
N TRP A 284 8.68 -0.90 22.27
CA TRP A 284 9.07 -0.18 21.06
C TRP A 284 9.84 -1.07 20.08
N VAL A 285 10.77 -1.88 20.59
CA VAL A 285 11.50 -2.86 19.76
C VAL A 285 10.59 -4.01 19.32
N ALA A 286 9.83 -4.61 20.24
CA ALA A 286 8.92 -5.72 19.91
C ALA A 286 7.86 -5.32 18.87
N GLY A 287 7.26 -4.14 19.02
CA GLY A 287 6.28 -3.60 18.08
C GLY A 287 6.85 -3.26 16.70
N LYS A 288 8.12 -2.81 16.63
CA LYS A 288 8.82 -2.68 15.34
C LYS A 288 8.92 -4.03 14.63
N PHE A 289 9.44 -5.03 15.32
CA PHE A 289 9.71 -6.34 14.71
C PHE A 289 8.46 -7.20 14.51
N ALA A 290 7.34 -6.84 15.15
CA ALA A 290 6.02 -7.37 14.80
C ALA A 290 5.65 -7.07 13.33
N LEU A 291 6.06 -5.91 12.79
CA LEU A 291 5.78 -5.51 11.40
C LEU A 291 6.94 -5.80 10.43
N GLU A 292 8.18 -5.74 10.92
CA GLU A 292 9.39 -5.84 10.08
C GLU A 292 9.45 -7.11 9.23
N LYS A 293 8.90 -8.23 9.72
CA LYS A 293 8.82 -9.50 8.98
C LYS A 293 8.11 -9.37 7.64
N TYR A 294 7.08 -8.52 7.56
CA TYR A 294 6.33 -8.26 6.33
C TYR A 294 7.13 -7.44 5.32
N LEU A 295 7.97 -6.51 5.81
CA LEU A 295 8.82 -5.69 4.94
C LEU A 295 9.81 -6.55 4.19
N GLY A 296 10.50 -7.46 4.88
CA GLY A 296 11.48 -8.35 4.25
C GLY A 296 10.86 -9.18 3.11
N VAL A 297 9.71 -9.83 3.36
CA VAL A 297 9.05 -10.65 2.34
C VAL A 297 8.48 -9.81 1.19
N TRP A 298 7.94 -8.62 1.45
CA TRP A 298 7.46 -7.72 0.38
C TRP A 298 8.60 -7.16 -0.47
N ILE A 299 9.73 -6.80 0.14
CA ILE A 299 10.91 -6.36 -0.62
C ILE A 299 11.42 -7.51 -1.49
N LEU A 300 11.40 -8.76 -1.00
CA LEU A 300 11.78 -9.93 -1.82
C LEU A 300 10.89 -10.12 -3.05
N THR A 301 9.59 -9.81 -3.00
CA THR A 301 8.71 -9.93 -4.19
C THR A 301 8.98 -8.86 -5.25
N GLU A 302 9.59 -7.73 -4.89
CA GLU A 302 9.94 -6.68 -5.85
C GLU A 302 10.97 -7.15 -6.88
N GLY A 303 11.84 -8.09 -6.51
CA GLY A 303 12.89 -8.60 -7.38
C GLY A 303 12.35 -9.32 -8.63
N PRO A 304 11.54 -10.39 -8.49
CA PRO A 304 10.90 -11.06 -9.62
C PRO A 304 10.07 -10.10 -10.48
N ASN A 305 9.35 -9.17 -9.85
CA ASN A 305 8.54 -8.15 -10.54
C ASN A 305 9.38 -7.17 -11.38
N ALA A 306 10.59 -6.82 -10.90
CA ALA A 306 11.55 -6.06 -11.68
C ALA A 306 12.12 -6.90 -12.83
N ILE A 307 12.49 -8.16 -12.59
CA ILE A 307 13.07 -9.05 -13.61
C ILE A 307 12.10 -9.28 -14.78
N THR A 308 10.83 -9.54 -14.49
CA THR A 308 9.77 -9.75 -15.49
C THR A 308 9.37 -8.48 -16.23
N GLY A 309 9.72 -7.32 -15.69
CA GLY A 309 9.44 -6.02 -16.30
C GLY A 309 8.09 -5.39 -15.92
N ILE A 310 7.20 -6.10 -15.22
CA ILE A 310 5.86 -5.60 -14.85
C ILE A 310 5.92 -4.43 -13.86
N ALA A 311 7.02 -4.32 -13.10
CA ALA A 311 7.26 -3.24 -12.14
C ALA A 311 7.68 -1.91 -12.79
N PHE A 312 7.82 -1.84 -14.12
CA PHE A 312 8.21 -0.61 -14.82
C PHE A 312 7.20 0.51 -14.59
N ASP A 313 7.66 1.70 -14.19
CA ASP A 313 6.83 2.88 -13.92
C ASP A 313 7.39 4.18 -14.51
N GLY A 314 8.27 4.07 -15.52
CA GLY A 314 8.75 5.21 -16.29
C GLY A 314 10.26 5.22 -16.43
N VAL A 315 10.80 6.32 -16.97
CA VAL A 315 12.25 6.50 -17.13
C VAL A 315 12.69 7.80 -16.48
N ASP A 316 13.89 7.78 -15.91
CA ASP A 316 14.57 8.98 -15.45
C ASP A 316 14.89 9.87 -16.66
N PRO A 317 14.35 11.11 -16.72
CA PRO A 317 14.61 12.02 -17.84
C PRO A 317 16.09 12.39 -18.01
N LYS A 318 16.90 12.32 -16.94
CA LYS A 318 18.32 12.68 -16.95
C LYS A 318 19.22 11.51 -17.31
N THR A 319 18.96 10.33 -16.73
CA THR A 319 19.85 9.16 -16.87
C THR A 319 19.35 8.13 -17.89
N GLY A 320 18.08 8.22 -18.31
CA GLY A 320 17.44 7.25 -19.19
C GLY A 320 17.21 5.87 -18.56
N ARG A 321 17.52 5.70 -17.26
CA ARG A 321 17.29 4.45 -16.53
C ARG A 321 15.80 4.26 -16.25
N GLY A 322 15.33 3.01 -16.30
CA GLY A 322 13.96 2.68 -15.93
C GLY A 322 13.76 2.84 -14.43
N TYR A 323 12.62 3.39 -14.04
CA TYR A 323 12.07 3.21 -12.70
C TYR A 323 11.37 1.85 -12.63
N TRP A 324 11.53 1.20 -11.48
CA TRP A 324 11.09 -0.18 -11.23
C TRP A 324 10.28 -0.27 -9.93
N SER A 325 9.62 0.82 -9.56
CA SER A 325 8.83 0.94 -8.33
C SER A 325 7.34 0.74 -8.52
N GLY A 326 6.88 0.43 -9.73
CA GLY A 326 5.45 0.35 -10.08
C GLY A 326 4.66 -0.72 -9.35
N LEU A 327 5.35 -1.68 -8.73
CA LEU A 327 4.80 -2.74 -7.89
C LEU A 327 5.47 -2.79 -6.50
N ARG A 328 6.11 -1.69 -6.07
CA ARG A 328 6.74 -1.57 -4.75
C ARG A 328 5.68 -1.57 -3.65
N ASN A 329 5.86 -2.39 -2.63
CA ASN A 329 4.95 -2.43 -1.48
C ASN A 329 5.49 -1.64 -0.28
N ILE A 330 6.81 -1.44 -0.21
CA ILE A 330 7.47 -0.71 0.87
C ILE A 330 8.44 0.33 0.32
N ASP A 331 8.41 1.56 0.86
CA ASP A 331 9.51 2.52 0.73
C ASP A 331 10.38 2.46 1.99
N PRO A 332 11.52 1.72 1.98
CA PRO A 332 12.25 1.42 3.21
C PRO A 332 12.74 2.67 3.92
N LEU A 333 13.32 3.63 3.20
CA LEU A 333 13.87 4.84 3.83
C LEU A 333 12.78 5.71 4.46
N LYS A 334 11.62 5.80 3.80
CA LYS A 334 10.48 6.57 4.34
C LYS A 334 9.85 5.87 5.54
N PHE A 335 9.81 4.53 5.54
CA PHE A 335 9.25 3.74 6.65
C PHE A 335 10.19 3.64 7.86
N GLU A 336 11.50 3.58 7.65
CA GLU A 336 12.50 3.51 8.74
C GLU A 336 12.76 4.86 9.39
N PHE A 337 12.56 5.97 8.67
CA PHE A 337 12.82 7.33 9.15
C PHE A 337 11.63 8.29 8.95
N PRO A 338 10.40 7.90 9.34
CA PRO A 338 9.22 8.75 9.19
C PRO A 338 9.30 9.91 10.18
N TRP A 339 8.66 11.02 9.82
CA TRP A 339 8.43 12.14 10.76
C TRP A 339 6.97 12.61 10.71
N SER A 340 6.08 11.72 10.25
CA SER A 340 4.63 11.78 10.34
C SER A 340 4.04 10.38 10.21
N LEU A 341 2.85 10.14 10.77
CA LEU A 341 2.12 8.90 10.55
C LEU A 341 1.65 8.79 9.09
N GLN A 342 1.35 9.94 8.46
CA GLN A 342 1.06 9.99 7.02
C GLN A 342 2.20 9.40 6.17
N GLN A 343 3.47 9.64 6.52
CA GLN A 343 4.61 9.04 5.80
C GLN A 343 4.69 7.53 5.99
N ILE A 344 4.29 7.03 7.17
CA ILE A 344 4.19 5.59 7.44
C ILE A 344 3.13 4.97 6.51
N VAL A 345 1.91 5.53 6.49
CA VAL A 345 0.82 5.05 5.62
C VAL A 345 1.21 5.09 4.14
N GLU A 346 1.93 6.13 3.71
CA GLU A 346 2.42 6.26 2.32
C GLU A 346 3.58 5.34 1.95
N SER A 347 4.27 4.76 2.93
CA SER A 347 5.44 3.89 2.72
C SER A 347 5.18 2.43 3.05
N PHE A 348 4.10 2.11 3.75
CA PHE A 348 3.74 0.76 4.16
C PHE A 348 2.60 0.21 3.30
N ASN A 349 2.74 -1.03 2.82
CA ASN A 349 1.72 -1.74 2.01
C ASN A 349 1.11 -0.88 0.90
N ILE A 350 1.97 -0.18 0.14
CA ILE A 350 1.64 0.92 -0.76
C ILE A 350 0.51 0.55 -1.74
N ASN A 351 0.61 -0.62 -2.37
CA ASN A 351 -0.38 -1.03 -3.37
C ASN A 351 -1.75 -1.37 -2.76
N THR A 352 -1.78 -1.93 -1.56
CA THR A 352 -3.04 -2.20 -0.84
C THR A 352 -3.68 -0.90 -0.36
N ASN A 353 -2.88 0.07 0.10
CA ASN A 353 -3.36 1.40 0.45
C ASN A 353 -3.91 2.16 -0.78
N ASN A 354 -3.27 2.03 -1.93
CA ASN A 354 -3.82 2.56 -3.19
C ASN A 354 -5.11 1.84 -3.60
N TRP A 355 -5.16 0.53 -3.45
CA TRP A 355 -6.36 -0.27 -3.70
C TRP A 355 -7.52 0.18 -2.80
N SER A 356 -7.32 0.29 -1.49
CA SER A 356 -8.37 0.68 -0.53
C SER A 356 -8.85 2.11 -0.79
N LYS A 357 -7.94 3.02 -1.16
CA LYS A 357 -8.27 4.37 -1.56
C LYS A 357 -9.19 4.41 -2.78
N ILE A 358 -8.92 3.60 -3.79
CA ILE A 358 -9.69 3.57 -5.06
C ILE A 358 -11.02 2.84 -4.89
N TYR A 359 -10.98 1.62 -4.35
CA TYR A 359 -12.13 0.71 -4.36
C TYR A 359 -13.03 0.84 -3.14
N VAL A 360 -12.56 1.42 -2.03
CA VAL A 360 -13.36 1.61 -0.81
C VAL A 360 -13.57 3.09 -0.53
N TYR A 361 -12.52 3.81 -0.12
CA TYR A 361 -12.63 5.19 0.37
C TYR A 361 -13.30 6.14 -0.64
N LYS A 362 -12.82 6.16 -1.90
CA LYS A 362 -13.40 7.04 -2.94
C LYS A 362 -14.82 6.63 -3.32
N ARG A 363 -15.20 5.35 -3.19
CA ARG A 363 -16.54 4.88 -3.54
C ARG A 363 -17.56 5.15 -2.44
N LEU A 364 -17.12 5.30 -1.19
CA LEU A 364 -17.96 5.72 -0.06
C LEU A 364 -18.26 7.22 -0.02
N ARG A 365 -17.87 8.00 -1.05
CA ARG A 365 -18.17 9.44 -1.16
C ARG A 365 -19.66 9.77 -1.06
N PHE A 366 -20.55 8.84 -1.38
CA PHE A 366 -22.00 9.03 -1.25
C PHE A 366 -22.44 9.25 0.21
N LEU A 367 -21.61 8.88 1.20
CA LEU A 367 -21.87 9.15 2.62
C LEU A 367 -21.75 10.65 2.98
N GLY A 368 -21.24 11.50 2.09
CA GLY A 368 -21.13 12.95 2.31
C GLY A 368 -20.09 13.37 3.37
N SER A 369 -19.38 12.43 3.98
CA SER A 369 -18.35 12.69 5.01
C SER A 369 -17.05 11.95 4.71
N LYS A 370 -15.94 12.70 4.75
CA LYS A 370 -14.58 12.14 4.63
C LYS A 370 -14.26 11.25 5.82
N ASP A 371 -14.70 11.63 7.01
CA ASP A 371 -14.45 10.88 8.25
C ASP A 371 -15.21 9.55 8.22
N LEU A 372 -16.47 9.54 7.78
CA LEU A 372 -17.22 8.28 7.61
C LEU A 372 -16.59 7.36 6.56
N SER A 373 -16.13 7.94 5.44
CA SER A 373 -15.43 7.17 4.40
C SER A 373 -14.12 6.58 4.93
N GLY A 374 -13.38 7.35 5.75
CA GLY A 374 -12.13 6.93 6.38
C GLY A 374 -12.34 5.81 7.39
N ILE A 375 -13.26 5.99 8.34
CA ILE A 375 -13.64 4.99 9.35
C ILE A 375 -14.07 3.69 8.69
N ALA A 376 -14.96 3.76 7.70
CA ALA A 376 -15.41 2.57 6.98
C ALA A 376 -14.27 1.87 6.23
N THR A 377 -13.28 2.62 5.72
CA THR A 377 -12.11 2.06 5.03
C THR A 377 -11.18 1.32 6.00
N VAL A 378 -10.87 1.90 7.16
CA VAL A 378 -10.03 1.23 8.17
C VAL A 378 -10.74 0.04 8.81
N MET A 379 -12.06 0.13 9.02
CA MET A 379 -12.88 -1.00 9.47
C MET A 379 -12.90 -2.14 8.45
N PHE A 380 -13.02 -1.81 7.16
CA PHE A 380 -12.89 -2.78 6.08
C PHE A 380 -11.50 -3.44 6.11
N LEU A 381 -10.42 -2.67 6.25
CA LEU A 381 -9.06 -3.21 6.32
C LEU A 381 -8.89 -4.14 7.54
N ALA A 382 -9.44 -3.78 8.71
CA ALA A 382 -9.43 -4.65 9.87
C ALA A 382 -10.13 -5.99 9.60
N ALA A 383 -11.36 -5.95 9.10
CA ALA A 383 -12.13 -7.16 8.80
C ALA A 383 -11.51 -8.00 7.67
N TRP A 384 -10.86 -7.34 6.69
CA TRP A 384 -10.13 -8.03 5.63
C TRP A 384 -8.94 -8.85 6.15
N HIS A 385 -8.26 -8.40 7.21
CA HIS A 385 -7.21 -9.19 7.86
C HIS A 385 -7.77 -10.37 8.67
N GLY A 386 -8.98 -10.27 9.21
CA GLY A 386 -9.69 -11.36 9.88
C GLY A 386 -10.59 -10.90 11.02
N PHE A 387 -11.09 -11.86 11.80
CA PHE A 387 -12.03 -11.60 12.92
C PHE A 387 -11.35 -11.49 14.30
N HIS A 388 -10.03 -11.64 14.37
CA HIS A 388 -9.32 -11.42 15.63
C HIS A 388 -9.41 -9.95 16.04
N ILE A 389 -9.71 -9.72 17.31
CA ILE A 389 -9.88 -8.38 17.89
C ILE A 389 -8.61 -7.53 17.77
N GLY A 390 -7.42 -8.15 17.73
CA GLY A 390 -6.15 -7.46 17.53
C GLY A 390 -6.09 -6.63 16.26
N TYR A 391 -6.70 -7.10 15.16
CA TYR A 391 -6.78 -6.31 13.93
C TYR A 391 -7.61 -5.05 14.14
N PHE A 392 -8.79 -5.18 14.73
CA PHE A 392 -9.68 -4.03 14.99
C PHE A 392 -9.05 -3.02 15.95
N VAL A 393 -8.36 -3.48 17.00
CA VAL A 393 -7.64 -2.59 17.93
C VAL A 393 -6.53 -1.83 17.19
N THR A 394 -5.75 -2.51 16.34
CA THR A 394 -4.67 -1.89 15.57
C THR A 394 -5.19 -0.80 14.64
N PHE A 395 -6.20 -1.09 13.83
CA PHE A 395 -6.77 -0.12 12.89
C PHE A 395 -7.56 1.00 13.58
N ALA A 396 -8.14 0.74 14.75
CA ALA A 396 -8.75 1.79 15.57
C ALA A 396 -7.69 2.76 16.11
N LEU A 397 -6.57 2.24 16.64
CA LEU A 397 -5.44 3.06 17.08
C LEU A 397 -4.87 3.86 15.90
N GLU A 398 -4.63 3.24 14.75
CA GLU A 398 -4.19 3.95 13.54
C GLU A 398 -5.08 5.16 13.22
N TRP A 399 -6.41 4.97 13.25
CA TRP A 399 -7.35 6.06 13.00
C TRP A 399 -7.25 7.19 14.03
N PHE A 400 -7.19 6.85 15.32
CA PHE A 400 -7.10 7.84 16.40
C PHE A 400 -5.78 8.60 16.36
N ASP A 401 -4.66 7.90 16.19
CA ASP A 401 -3.32 8.48 16.11
C ASP A 401 -3.24 9.45 14.90
N MET A 402 -3.76 9.03 13.73
CA MET A 402 -3.81 9.86 12.52
C MET A 402 -4.66 11.12 12.70
N GLU A 403 -5.81 10.99 13.35
CA GLU A 403 -6.71 12.12 13.63
C GLU A 403 -6.11 13.07 14.67
N ALA A 404 -5.42 12.55 15.69
CA ALA A 404 -4.68 13.32 16.68
C ALA A 404 -3.56 14.12 16.01
N GLU A 405 -2.73 13.49 15.16
CA GLU A 405 -1.70 14.18 14.39
C GLU A 405 -2.32 15.28 13.51
N ARG A 406 -3.43 14.99 12.82
CA ARG A 406 -4.12 15.96 11.96
C ARG A 406 -4.59 17.19 12.73
N LYS A 407 -5.17 17.00 13.92
CA LYS A 407 -5.63 18.09 14.80
C LYS A 407 -4.44 18.90 15.34
N ILE A 408 -3.39 18.24 15.80
CA ILE A 408 -2.15 18.89 16.26
C ILE A 408 -1.57 19.76 15.14
N ARG A 409 -1.38 19.20 13.94
CA ARG A 409 -0.85 19.94 12.78
C ARG A 409 -1.74 21.11 12.38
N LYS A 410 -3.07 20.94 12.43
CA LYS A 410 -4.02 22.03 12.14
C LYS A 410 -3.90 23.17 13.16
N ARG A 411 -3.73 22.87 14.44
CA ARG A 411 -3.60 23.86 15.52
C ARG A 411 -2.25 24.56 15.52
N LEU A 412 -1.18 23.79 15.34
CA LEU A 412 0.20 24.28 15.32
C LEU A 412 0.61 24.83 13.93
N GLY A 413 -0.33 25.00 12.99
CA GLY A 413 -0.06 25.14 11.56
C GLY A 413 1.06 26.10 11.16
N GLU A 414 1.18 27.28 11.80
CA GLU A 414 2.31 28.19 11.54
C GLU A 414 3.63 27.72 12.17
N GLY A 415 3.60 27.20 13.40
CA GLY A 415 4.78 26.62 14.05
C GLY A 415 5.35 25.44 13.27
N VAL A 416 4.49 24.53 12.80
CA VAL A 416 4.89 23.41 11.94
C VAL A 416 5.54 23.92 10.65
N ARG A 417 4.94 24.94 10.00
CA ARG A 417 5.52 25.55 8.79
C ARG A 417 6.86 26.22 9.03
N VAL A 418 7.07 26.83 10.20
CA VAL A 418 8.38 27.41 10.57
C VAL A 418 9.43 26.30 10.64
N TYR A 419 9.18 25.22 11.38
CA TYR A 419 10.12 24.09 11.45
C TYR A 419 10.32 23.41 10.09
N GLU A 420 9.26 23.22 9.30
CA GLU A 420 9.37 22.68 7.93
C GLU A 420 10.17 23.60 7.01
N SER A 421 10.09 24.93 7.17
CA SER A 421 10.87 25.88 6.38
C SER A 421 12.37 25.80 6.68
N LEU A 422 12.75 25.36 7.89
CA LEU A 422 14.15 25.15 8.28
C LEU A 422 14.81 24.00 7.50
N SER A 423 14.04 23.15 6.82
CA SER A 423 14.57 22.16 5.87
C SER A 423 15.43 22.79 4.77
N LYS A 424 15.18 24.06 4.44
CA LYS A 424 15.94 24.84 3.45
C LYS A 424 17.03 25.71 4.07
N SER A 425 17.15 25.73 5.40
CA SER A 425 18.13 26.55 6.08
C SER A 425 19.55 26.03 5.86
N THR A 426 20.45 26.94 5.50
CA THR A 426 21.89 26.66 5.37
C THR A 426 22.66 26.90 6.67
N SER A 427 22.04 27.56 7.66
CA SER A 427 22.68 27.83 8.95
C SER A 427 22.82 26.57 9.79
N PHE A 428 23.89 26.48 10.58
CA PHE A 428 24.09 25.36 11.50
C PHE A 428 22.93 25.22 12.49
N GLY A 429 22.52 26.33 13.12
CA GLY A 429 21.40 26.33 14.07
C GLY A 429 20.07 25.90 13.44
N GLY A 430 19.77 26.34 12.21
CA GLY A 430 18.56 25.92 11.50
C GLY A 430 18.54 24.43 11.18
N ARG A 431 19.67 23.88 10.71
CA ARG A 431 19.81 22.44 10.47
C ARG A 431 19.71 21.61 11.75
N LEU A 432 20.29 22.08 12.85
CA LEU A 432 20.21 21.42 14.15
C LEU A 432 18.76 21.38 14.67
N LEU A 433 18.06 22.51 14.63
CA LEU A 433 16.65 22.60 15.05
C LEU A 433 15.74 21.75 14.19
N PHE A 434 15.93 21.75 12.86
CA PHE A 434 15.18 20.88 11.96
C PHE A 434 15.46 19.40 12.23
N GLY A 435 16.72 19.04 12.49
CA GLY A 435 17.10 17.69 12.90
C GLY A 435 16.42 17.26 14.19
N ALA A 436 16.44 18.10 15.23
CA ALA A 436 15.78 17.83 16.50
C ALA A 436 14.26 17.65 16.34
N TYR A 437 13.61 18.51 15.55
CA TYR A 437 12.20 18.37 15.21
C TYR A 437 11.90 17.03 14.53
N ARG A 438 12.70 16.63 13.54
CA ARG A 438 12.53 15.34 12.86
C ARG A 438 12.69 14.15 13.80
N VAL A 439 13.69 14.19 14.70
CA VAL A 439 13.91 13.11 15.68
C VAL A 439 12.73 12.99 16.64
N LEU A 440 12.19 14.12 17.13
CA LEU A 440 11.01 14.11 17.98
C LEU A 440 9.79 13.51 17.26
N CYS A 441 9.50 13.99 16.04
CA CYS A 441 8.39 13.48 15.24
C CYS A 441 8.56 12.00 14.88
N PHE A 442 9.79 11.56 14.61
CA PHE A 442 10.12 10.16 14.40
C PHE A 442 9.75 9.31 15.61
N PHE A 443 10.19 9.68 16.81
CA PHE A 443 9.87 8.94 18.02
C PHE A 443 8.36 8.91 18.30
N LEU A 444 7.65 10.02 18.10
CA LEU A 444 6.20 10.06 18.28
C LEU A 444 5.47 9.14 17.29
N ALA A 445 5.76 9.27 15.99
CA ALA A 445 5.09 8.50 14.94
C ALA A 445 5.38 6.99 15.06
N THR A 446 6.63 6.62 15.31
CA THR A 446 7.01 5.21 15.48
C THR A 446 6.47 4.62 16.77
N SER A 447 6.44 5.38 17.89
CA SER A 447 5.89 4.86 19.14
C SER A 447 4.40 4.56 19.03
N ALA A 448 3.63 5.42 18.36
CA ALA A 448 2.21 5.18 18.08
C ALA A 448 2.02 3.91 17.23
N LEU A 449 2.72 3.81 16.09
CA LEU A 449 2.66 2.63 15.21
C LEU A 449 3.03 1.35 15.96
N TYR A 450 4.17 1.33 16.65
CA TYR A 450 4.69 0.12 17.29
C TYR A 450 3.84 -0.29 18.48
N PHE A 451 3.23 0.66 19.20
CA PHE A 451 2.24 0.35 20.23
C PHE A 451 1.00 -0.34 19.64
N GLY A 452 0.47 0.16 18.53
CA GLY A 452 -0.64 -0.47 17.81
C GLY A 452 -0.28 -1.85 17.26
N ALA A 453 0.91 -1.99 16.67
CA ALA A 453 1.40 -3.22 16.05
C ALA A 453 1.46 -4.42 17.00
N VAL A 454 1.68 -4.20 18.30
CA VAL A 454 1.64 -5.27 19.30
C VAL A 454 0.27 -5.95 19.34
N SER A 455 -0.81 -5.20 19.14
CA SER A 455 -2.16 -5.78 19.09
C SER A 455 -2.36 -6.64 17.85
N PHE A 456 -1.78 -6.22 16.72
CA PHE A 456 -1.83 -6.94 15.46
C PHE A 456 -1.15 -8.32 15.57
N ASP A 457 -0.04 -8.40 16.29
CA ASP A 457 0.73 -9.63 16.44
C ASP A 457 0.15 -10.56 17.53
N LEU A 458 -0.39 -10.00 18.62
CA LEU A 458 -0.96 -10.80 19.72
C LEU A 458 -2.34 -11.38 19.43
N LEU A 459 -3.12 -10.75 18.54
CA LEU A 459 -4.47 -11.14 18.07
C LEU A 459 -5.60 -11.21 19.12
N GLN A 460 -5.31 -11.68 20.33
CA GLN A 460 -6.25 -12.09 21.36
C GLN A 460 -6.48 -11.01 22.43
N TRP A 461 -7.74 -10.80 22.84
CA TRP A 461 -8.11 -9.73 23.78
C TRP A 461 -7.33 -9.78 25.09
N ASN A 462 -7.24 -10.96 25.72
CA ASN A 462 -6.58 -11.11 27.03
C ASN A 462 -5.08 -10.79 26.94
N SER A 463 -4.41 -11.23 25.86
CA SER A 463 -3.00 -10.93 25.58
C SER A 463 -2.78 -9.44 25.37
N ILE A 464 -3.66 -8.79 24.59
CA ILE A 464 -3.62 -7.35 24.32
C ILE A 464 -3.80 -6.55 25.61
N VAL A 465 -4.80 -6.90 26.43
CA VAL A 465 -5.05 -6.22 27.71
C VAL A 465 -3.88 -6.38 28.67
N ALA A 466 -3.26 -7.56 28.75
CA ALA A 466 -2.08 -7.78 29.58
C ALA A 466 -0.90 -6.91 29.10
N ALA A 467 -0.59 -6.97 27.80
CA ALA A 467 0.55 -6.27 27.22
C ALA A 467 0.39 -4.74 27.23
N LEU A 468 -0.73 -4.22 26.70
CA LEU A 468 -0.99 -2.79 26.63
C LEU A 468 -1.38 -2.20 27.98
N GLY A 469 -2.00 -2.99 28.87
CA GLY A 469 -2.26 -2.61 30.24
C GLY A 469 -0.98 -2.42 31.06
N ALA A 470 0.03 -3.27 30.85
CA ALA A 470 1.35 -3.08 31.47
C ALA A 470 2.05 -1.78 31.01
N LEU A 471 1.68 -1.28 29.81
CA LEU A 471 2.09 0.00 29.23
C LEU A 471 1.10 1.15 29.53
N LEU A 472 0.14 0.93 30.43
CA LEU A 472 -0.85 1.91 30.88
C LEU A 472 -1.73 2.48 29.77
N TRP A 473 -1.88 1.80 28.63
CA TRP A 473 -2.68 2.30 27.50
C TRP A 473 -2.28 3.72 27.07
N TRP A 474 -0.99 4.05 27.09
CA TRP A 474 -0.53 5.43 26.93
C TRP A 474 -0.95 6.10 25.61
N SER A 475 -0.96 5.37 24.48
CA SER A 475 -1.32 5.93 23.16
C SER A 475 -2.75 6.45 23.11
N PRO A 476 -3.80 5.62 23.37
CA PRO A 476 -5.17 6.12 23.36
C PRO A 476 -5.45 7.18 24.44
N ILE A 477 -4.72 7.17 25.57
CA ILE A 477 -4.81 8.25 26.56
C ILE A 477 -4.25 9.55 25.99
N ALA A 478 -3.12 9.50 25.27
CA ALA A 478 -2.54 10.66 24.61
C ALA A 478 -3.47 11.23 23.53
N ASP A 479 -4.08 10.38 22.71
CA ASP A 479 -5.07 10.80 21.71
C ASP A 479 -6.30 11.45 22.34
N ALA A 480 -6.84 10.85 23.40
CA ALA A 480 -7.96 11.42 24.14
C ALA A 480 -7.61 12.80 24.70
N ALA A 481 -6.40 12.97 25.26
CA ALA A 481 -5.93 14.27 25.74
C ALA A 481 -5.83 15.30 24.60
N VAL A 482 -5.36 14.91 23.42
CA VAL A 482 -5.32 15.78 22.23
C VAL A 482 -6.73 16.19 21.80
N PHE A 483 -7.69 15.28 21.79
CA PHE A 483 -9.06 15.57 21.40
C PHE A 483 -9.78 16.48 22.41
N VAL A 484 -9.61 16.22 23.70
CA VAL A 484 -10.15 17.08 24.77
C VAL A 484 -9.54 18.48 24.68
N LEU A 485 -8.22 18.58 24.49
CA LEU A 485 -7.55 19.86 24.33
C LEU A 485 -8.03 20.62 23.08
N ASP A 486 -8.16 19.95 21.94
CA ASP A 486 -8.69 20.53 20.70
C ASP A 486 -10.13 21.04 20.88
N LEU A 487 -10.97 20.28 21.60
CA LEU A 487 -12.34 20.67 21.93
C LEU A 487 -12.36 21.90 22.84
N LEU A 488 -11.61 21.88 23.96
CA LEU A 488 -11.55 22.98 24.91
C LEU A 488 -11.05 24.27 24.22
N LEU A 489 -9.98 24.19 23.43
CA LEU A 489 -9.48 25.34 22.66
C LEU A 489 -10.49 25.86 21.64
N SER A 490 -11.30 24.97 21.04
CA SER A 490 -12.40 25.37 20.13
C SER A 490 -13.50 26.12 20.86
N VAL A 491 -13.98 25.58 21.99
CA VAL A 491 -15.06 26.15 22.80
C VAL A 491 -14.64 27.50 23.36
N LEU A 492 -13.41 27.60 23.87
CA LEU A 492 -12.85 28.83 24.41
C LEU A 492 -12.45 29.85 23.32
N ARG A 493 -12.58 29.50 22.03
CA ARG A 493 -12.14 30.32 20.88
C ARG A 493 -10.67 30.75 20.95
N ILE A 494 -9.85 30.01 21.68
CA ILE A 494 -8.42 30.29 21.84
C ILE A 494 -7.72 29.85 20.55
N ARG A 495 -7.16 30.83 19.84
CA ARG A 495 -6.21 30.58 18.76
C ARG A 495 -4.81 30.64 19.36
N LEU A 496 -4.00 29.62 19.11
CA LEU A 496 -2.58 29.69 19.41
C LEU A 496 -1.99 30.88 18.64
N PRO A 497 -1.07 31.66 19.24
CA PRO A 497 -0.53 32.86 18.64
C PRO A 497 0.11 32.51 17.30
N THR A 498 -0.49 33.01 16.23
CA THR A 498 0.06 33.01 14.88
C THR A 498 0.85 34.30 14.70
N GLU A 499 2.12 34.20 14.32
CA GLU A 499 3.00 35.35 14.17
C GLU A 499 2.53 36.13 12.93
N LYS A 500 1.77 37.22 13.14
CA LYS A 500 1.36 38.10 12.05
C LYS A 500 2.61 38.61 11.33
N LYS A 501 2.76 38.30 10.05
CA LYS A 501 3.74 38.94 9.15
C LYS A 501 3.64 40.46 9.31
N LYS A 502 4.61 41.07 10.00
CA LYS A 502 4.91 42.50 9.83
C LYS A 502 5.49 42.65 8.42
N VAL A 503 4.63 42.94 7.45
CA VAL A 503 5.06 43.50 6.17
C VAL A 503 5.54 44.92 6.46
N GLN A 504 6.83 45.06 6.76
CA GLN A 504 7.48 46.35 6.83
C GLN A 504 7.70 46.82 5.39
N LYS A 505 6.84 47.73 4.91
CA LYS A 505 7.09 48.48 3.67
C LYS A 505 8.36 49.31 3.89
N ILE A 506 9.49 48.83 3.39
CA ILE A 506 10.60 49.70 3.03
C ILE A 506 10.25 50.22 1.64
N GLY A 507 9.61 51.38 1.60
CA GLY A 507 9.40 52.15 0.38
C GLY A 507 10.42 53.27 0.35
N GLU A 508 11.39 53.12 -0.53
CA GLU A 508 12.40 54.10 -0.88
C GLU A 508 11.74 55.41 -1.33
N ASN A 509 12.00 56.50 -0.62
CA ASN A 509 11.84 57.83 -1.17
C ASN A 509 13.18 58.19 -1.84
N GLY A 510 13.17 58.16 -3.18
CA GLY A 510 14.30 58.58 -4.01
C GLY A 510 13.83 58.94 -5.41
N ASN A 511 13.42 60.20 -5.57
CA ASN A 511 13.44 61.04 -6.78
C ASN A 511 12.95 60.47 -8.13
N GLY A 512 12.01 61.20 -8.74
CA GLY A 512 12.12 61.50 -10.17
C GLY A 512 10.83 61.63 -10.99
N VAL A 513 10.52 62.89 -11.30
CA VAL A 513 10.00 63.36 -12.61
C VAL A 513 8.49 63.25 -12.91
N ALA A 514 7.81 64.38 -12.69
CA ALA A 514 6.91 65.14 -13.56
C ALA A 514 6.13 64.47 -14.72
N GLY A 515 4.83 64.76 -14.75
CA GLY A 515 3.90 64.64 -15.89
C GLY A 515 2.45 64.65 -15.37
N ALA A 516 1.85 65.79 -15.04
CA ALA A 516 0.99 66.60 -15.91
C ALA A 516 -0.27 65.87 -16.41
N GLU A 517 -1.41 66.07 -15.74
CA GLU A 517 -2.79 66.04 -16.32
C GLU A 517 -3.79 66.50 -15.23
N HIS A 518 -4.25 67.75 -15.24
CA HIS A 518 -5.45 68.28 -15.91
C HIS A 518 -6.78 67.91 -15.23
N SER A 519 -7.38 68.94 -14.62
CA SER A 519 -8.72 68.98 -14.04
C SER A 519 -9.82 69.00 -15.12
N LYS A 520 -10.94 68.32 -14.86
CA LYS A 520 -12.33 68.67 -15.23
C LYS A 520 -13.23 67.60 -14.60
N GLU A 521 -13.97 67.89 -13.54
CA GLU A 521 -15.24 68.61 -13.47
C GLU A 521 -16.45 67.81 -13.98
N LYS A 522 -17.48 67.81 -13.14
CA LYS A 522 -18.73 67.06 -13.15
C LYS A 522 -19.71 67.50 -14.25
N ALA A 523 -20.52 66.54 -14.71
CA ALA A 523 -21.98 66.63 -14.89
C ALA A 523 -22.47 65.18 -15.11
N ASN A 524 -23.46 64.63 -14.41
CA ASN A 524 -24.61 65.20 -13.69
C ASN A 524 -24.69 64.77 -12.22
#